data_AF-A0AAW3RCC6-F1
#
_entry.id   AF-A0AAW3RCC6-F1
#
_cell.length_a   1.000
_cell.length_b   1.000
_cell.length_c   1.000
_cell.angle_alpha   90.00
_cell.angle_beta   90.00
_cell.angle_gamma   90.00
#
_symmetry.space_group_name_H-M   'P 1'
#
loop_
_entity.id
_entity.type
_entity.pdbx_description
1 polymer ?
#
loop_
_entity_poly.entity_id
_entity_poly.type
_entity_poly.pdbx_seq_one_letter_code
_entity_poly.pdbx_strand_id
1 'polypeptide(L)'
;MLRGNSAIFFIKYVYGRPELAPIFLGIGFVSVIGNLSVPFLSQRFKNRNVLQFSLVLGVIGQLLLPIAEKMRSVSLLIAGSVIFLIAMGITFTIVFAMLSDTVDYSTKVLGLNETGFLSAVPMIGAKLGMGIGGFLAGQFLAWGQFNAKAAVQSGRTITFINLAFIWMPIILLAAMIFMMQFYRLDEKELQANKAEAAAKVEPKEDVEYDANN
;
A
#
# COMPACT_ATOMS: atom_id res chain seq x y z
N MET A 1 -4.32 6.57 6.60
CA MET A 1 -4.95 7.56 7.51
C MET A 1 -4.70 9.00 7.07
N LEU A 2 -3.44 9.41 6.87
CA LEU A 2 -3.07 10.77 6.44
C LEU A 2 -3.91 11.32 5.25
N ARG A 3 -4.06 10.53 4.18
CA ARG A 3 -4.81 10.93 2.97
C ARG A 3 -6.29 11.17 3.23
N GLY A 4 -6.96 10.32 4.01
CA GLY A 4 -8.40 10.42 4.26
C GLY A 4 -8.77 11.71 5.00
N ASN A 5 -8.00 12.06 6.04
CA ASN A 5 -8.22 13.30 6.79
C ASN A 5 -7.81 14.51 5.96
N SER A 6 -6.66 14.47 5.29
CA SER A 6 -6.12 15.62 4.54
C SER A 6 -6.88 15.91 3.25
N ALA A 7 -7.52 14.90 2.62
CA ALA A 7 -8.32 15.09 1.41
C ALA A 7 -9.52 16.03 1.64
N ILE A 8 -10.19 15.90 2.78
CA ILE A 8 -11.35 16.73 3.13
C ILE A 8 -10.90 18.20 3.30
N PHE A 9 -9.78 18.41 3.99
CA PHE A 9 -9.20 19.75 4.13
C PHE A 9 -8.75 20.33 2.79
N PHE A 10 -8.11 19.52 1.94
CA PHE A 10 -7.65 19.95 0.62
C PHE A 10 -8.83 20.39 -0.26
N ILE A 11 -9.88 19.58 -0.38
CA ILE A 11 -11.05 19.90 -1.21
C ILE A 11 -11.78 21.16 -0.71
N LYS A 12 -11.94 21.28 0.61
CA LYS A 12 -12.64 22.40 1.23
C LYS A 12 -11.84 23.70 1.14
N TYR A 13 -10.55 23.68 1.45
CA TYR A 13 -9.75 24.89 1.63
C TYR A 13 -8.86 25.26 0.44
N VAL A 14 -8.52 24.30 -0.45
CA VAL A 14 -7.70 24.55 -1.64
C VAL A 14 -8.58 24.71 -2.89
N TYR A 15 -9.55 23.82 -3.06
CA TYR A 15 -10.47 23.87 -4.21
C TYR A 15 -11.73 24.71 -3.96
N GLY A 16 -12.05 25.02 -2.70
CA GLY A 16 -13.23 25.82 -2.34
C GLY A 16 -14.56 25.15 -2.69
N ARG A 17 -14.56 23.81 -2.88
CA ARG A 17 -15.72 23.02 -3.34
C ARG A 17 -16.06 21.92 -2.33
N PRO A 18 -16.58 22.27 -1.13
CA PRO A 18 -16.88 21.30 -0.08
C PRO A 18 -17.88 20.21 -0.51
N GLU A 19 -18.72 20.49 -1.51
CA GLU A 19 -19.68 19.55 -2.11
C GLU A 19 -19.02 18.33 -2.77
N LEU A 20 -17.73 18.39 -3.10
CA LEU A 20 -16.98 17.28 -3.70
C LEU A 20 -16.43 16.30 -2.65
N ALA A 21 -16.46 16.65 -1.36
CA ALA A 21 -15.88 15.82 -0.30
C ALA A 21 -16.56 14.43 -0.18
N PRO A 22 -17.90 14.29 -0.24
CA PRO A 22 -18.55 12.98 -0.20
C PRO A 22 -18.19 12.10 -1.42
N ILE A 23 -18.09 12.70 -2.60
CA ILE A 23 -17.68 12.00 -3.83
C ILE A 23 -16.25 11.46 -3.67
N PHE A 24 -15.34 12.27 -3.12
CA PHE A 24 -13.96 11.87 -2.86
C PHE A 24 -13.83 10.74 -1.85
N LEU A 25 -14.67 10.73 -0.82
CA LEU A 25 -14.75 9.62 0.12
C LEU A 25 -15.29 8.36 -0.56
N GLY A 26 -16.32 8.51 -1.41
CA GLY A 26 -16.91 7.42 -2.19
C GLY A 26 -15.94 6.77 -3.19
N ILE A 27 -15.01 7.55 -3.78
CA ILE A 27 -13.97 7.01 -4.67
C ILE A 27 -13.05 6.01 -3.92
N GLY A 28 -13.00 6.05 -2.59
CA GLY A 28 -12.27 5.07 -1.78
C GLY A 28 -12.60 3.61 -2.12
N PHE A 29 -13.84 3.30 -2.51
CA PHE A 29 -14.25 1.95 -2.91
C PHE A 29 -13.54 1.43 -4.18
N VAL A 30 -12.98 2.32 -5.00
CA VAL A 30 -12.25 1.95 -6.21
C VAL A 30 -10.98 1.15 -5.90
N SER A 31 -10.41 1.27 -4.69
CA SER A 31 -9.26 0.44 -4.29
C SER A 31 -9.59 -1.06 -4.27
N VAL A 32 -10.87 -1.43 -4.11
CA VAL A 32 -11.32 -2.83 -4.17
C VAL A 32 -11.03 -3.44 -5.54
N ILE A 33 -11.16 -2.66 -6.62
CA ILE A 33 -10.82 -3.12 -7.97
C ILE A 33 -9.33 -3.48 -8.04
N GLY A 34 -8.47 -2.66 -7.44
CA GLY A 34 -7.05 -2.95 -7.30
C GLY A 34 -6.78 -4.25 -6.55
N ASN A 35 -7.44 -4.45 -5.40
CA ASN A 35 -7.29 -5.66 -4.59
C ASN A 35 -7.69 -6.92 -5.38
N LEU A 36 -8.84 -6.88 -6.07
CA LEU A 36 -9.37 -8.00 -6.84
C LEU A 36 -8.54 -8.32 -8.09
N SER A 37 -7.74 -7.37 -8.56
CA SER A 37 -6.85 -7.58 -9.70
C SER A 37 -5.62 -8.42 -9.32
N VAL A 38 -5.21 -8.42 -8.05
CA VAL A 38 -3.95 -9.04 -7.61
C VAL A 38 -3.86 -10.54 -7.89
N PRO A 39 -4.87 -11.39 -7.62
CA PRO A 39 -4.80 -12.81 -7.94
C PRO A 39 -4.49 -13.09 -9.42
N PHE A 40 -5.02 -12.28 -10.33
CA PHE A 40 -4.76 -12.40 -11.77
C PHE A 40 -3.36 -11.94 -12.15
N LEU A 41 -2.88 -10.86 -11.53
CA LEU A 41 -1.54 -10.32 -11.77
C LEU A 41 -0.46 -11.24 -11.22
N SER A 42 -0.63 -11.76 -10.00
CA SER A 42 0.31 -12.68 -9.33
C SER A 42 0.44 -14.03 -10.01
N GLN A 43 -0.59 -14.48 -10.75
CA GLN A 43 -0.49 -15.71 -11.56
C GLN A 43 0.34 -15.52 -12.82
N ARG A 44 0.40 -14.30 -13.37
CA ARG A 44 1.10 -13.98 -14.63
C ARG A 44 2.47 -13.34 -14.44
N PHE A 45 2.66 -12.64 -13.34
CA PHE A 45 3.85 -11.84 -13.06
C PHE A 45 4.39 -12.15 -11.67
N LYS A 46 5.68 -11.95 -11.51
CA LYS A 46 6.37 -11.99 -10.22
C LYS A 46 5.71 -11.03 -9.25
N ASN A 47 5.45 -11.47 -8.01
CA ASN A 47 4.84 -10.65 -6.97
C ASN A 47 5.66 -9.37 -6.73
N ARG A 48 6.99 -9.50 -6.80
CA ARG A 48 7.92 -8.36 -6.76
C ARG A 48 7.68 -7.35 -7.89
N ASN A 49 7.48 -7.81 -9.13
CA ASN A 49 7.27 -6.91 -10.26
C ASN A 49 5.90 -6.23 -10.18
N VAL A 50 4.87 -6.95 -9.72
CA VAL A 50 3.52 -6.41 -9.49
C VAL A 50 3.55 -5.31 -8.44
N LEU A 51 4.27 -5.51 -7.35
CA LEU A 51 4.45 -4.50 -6.30
C LEU A 51 5.26 -3.28 -6.80
N GLN A 52 6.34 -3.47 -7.58
CA GLN A 52 7.05 -2.32 -8.18
C GLN A 52 6.14 -1.52 -9.12
N PHE A 53 5.39 -2.21 -9.97
CA PHE A 53 4.44 -1.59 -10.88
C PHE A 53 3.37 -0.79 -10.13
N SER A 54 2.79 -1.36 -9.07
CA SER A 54 1.77 -0.67 -8.28
C SER A 54 2.33 0.57 -7.58
N LEU A 55 3.55 0.49 -7.04
CA LEU A 55 4.20 1.66 -6.42
C LEU A 55 4.45 2.78 -7.43
N VAL A 56 4.97 2.46 -8.62
CA VAL A 56 5.18 3.45 -9.70
C VAL A 56 3.85 4.05 -10.16
N LEU A 57 2.83 3.22 -10.34
CA LEU A 57 1.48 3.68 -10.69
C LEU A 57 0.90 4.61 -9.60
N GLY A 58 1.17 4.31 -8.33
CA GLY A 58 0.82 5.16 -7.20
C GLY A 58 1.50 6.52 -7.26
N VAL A 59 2.81 6.56 -7.56
CA VAL A 59 3.55 7.82 -7.74
C VAL A 59 2.96 8.63 -8.90
N ILE A 60 2.64 8.01 -10.03
CA ILE A 60 2.01 8.68 -11.18
C ILE A 60 0.65 9.28 -10.78
N GLY A 61 -0.22 8.50 -10.14
CA GLY A 61 -1.52 8.98 -9.67
C GLY A 61 -1.39 10.16 -8.70
N GLN A 62 -0.36 10.14 -7.86
CA GLN A 62 -0.08 11.20 -6.90
C GLN A 62 0.51 12.47 -7.55
N LEU A 63 1.35 12.32 -8.58
CA LEU A 63 1.92 13.44 -9.34
C LEU A 63 0.89 14.16 -10.23
N LEU A 64 -0.24 13.52 -10.53
CA LEU A 64 -1.35 14.17 -11.24
C LEU A 64 -2.10 15.21 -10.39
N LEU A 65 -2.08 15.08 -9.05
CA LEU A 65 -2.75 16.01 -8.13
C LEU A 65 -2.24 17.45 -8.21
N PRO A 66 -0.92 17.74 -8.18
CA PRO A 66 -0.43 19.12 -8.29
C PRO A 66 -0.71 19.73 -9.68
N ILE A 67 -0.74 18.90 -10.73
CA ILE A 67 -1.12 19.34 -12.09
C ILE A 67 -2.61 19.71 -12.12
N ALA A 68 -3.45 18.87 -11.52
CA ALA A 68 -4.88 19.14 -11.38
C ALA A 68 -5.14 20.44 -10.62
N GLU A 69 -4.42 20.67 -9.51
CA GLU A 69 -4.51 21.90 -8.71
C GLU A 69 -4.14 23.13 -9.54
N LYS A 70 -3.02 23.10 -10.26
CA LYS A 70 -2.58 24.21 -11.13
C LYS A 70 -3.59 24.52 -12.24
N MET A 71 -4.22 23.49 -12.81
CA MET A 71 -5.22 23.65 -13.87
C MET A 71 -6.65 23.89 -13.33
N ARG A 72 -6.85 23.86 -12.02
CA ARG A 72 -8.18 23.85 -11.36
C ARG A 72 -9.16 22.82 -11.94
N SER A 73 -8.64 21.69 -12.44
CA SER A 73 -9.46 20.66 -13.07
C SER A 73 -9.90 19.62 -12.04
N VAL A 74 -11.21 19.50 -11.82
CA VAL A 74 -11.79 18.51 -10.90
C VAL A 74 -11.67 17.09 -11.50
N SER A 75 -11.86 16.94 -12.80
CA SER A 75 -11.79 15.64 -13.48
C SER A 75 -10.39 15.03 -13.37
N LEU A 76 -9.34 15.85 -13.50
CA LEU A 76 -7.96 15.38 -13.38
C LEU A 76 -7.61 15.00 -11.94
N LEU A 77 -8.15 15.73 -10.95
CA LEU A 77 -8.00 15.44 -9.53
C LEU A 77 -8.64 14.07 -9.17
N ILE A 78 -9.83 13.81 -9.70
CA ILE A 78 -10.54 12.53 -9.55
C ILE A 78 -9.77 11.40 -10.25
N ALA A 79 -9.34 11.61 -11.49
CA ALA A 79 -8.60 10.61 -12.25
C ALA A 79 -7.28 10.21 -11.56
N GLY A 80 -6.48 11.18 -11.12
CA GLY A 80 -5.26 10.91 -10.36
C GLY A 80 -5.53 10.18 -9.04
N SER A 81 -6.63 10.54 -8.37
CA SER A 81 -7.05 9.87 -7.13
C SER A 81 -7.48 8.43 -7.34
N VAL A 82 -8.22 8.15 -8.41
CA VAL A 82 -8.62 6.79 -8.81
C VAL A 82 -7.38 5.94 -9.10
N ILE A 83 -6.46 6.45 -9.92
CA ILE A 83 -5.21 5.74 -10.26
C ILE A 83 -4.43 5.39 -9.00
N PHE A 84 -4.25 6.36 -8.10
CA PHE A 84 -3.58 6.14 -6.83
C PHE A 84 -4.29 5.08 -5.97
N LEU A 85 -5.62 5.13 -5.86
CA LEU A 85 -6.37 4.20 -5.00
C LEU A 85 -6.34 2.77 -5.53
N ILE A 86 -6.38 2.58 -6.85
CA ILE A 86 -6.17 1.28 -7.49
C ILE A 86 -4.75 0.76 -7.18
N ALA A 87 -3.74 1.61 -7.38
CA ALA A 87 -2.35 1.27 -7.10
C ALA A 87 -2.13 0.88 -5.62
N MET A 88 -2.72 1.62 -4.68
CA MET A 88 -2.64 1.30 -3.26
C MET A 88 -3.39 0.02 -2.91
N GLY A 89 -4.51 -0.27 -3.57
CA GLY A 89 -5.21 -1.54 -3.43
C GLY A 89 -4.32 -2.72 -3.83
N ILE A 90 -3.75 -2.67 -5.04
CA ILE A 90 -2.81 -3.69 -5.52
C ILE A 90 -1.65 -3.86 -4.53
N THR A 91 -1.05 -2.75 -4.10
CA THR A 91 0.07 -2.72 -3.14
C THR A 91 -0.29 -3.38 -1.82
N PHE A 92 -1.48 -3.11 -1.28
CA PHE A 92 -1.91 -3.71 -0.03
C PHE A 92 -2.02 -5.23 -0.15
N THR A 93 -2.74 -5.72 -1.16
CA THR A 93 -2.96 -7.16 -1.33
C THR A 93 -1.68 -7.93 -1.67
N ILE A 94 -0.82 -7.39 -2.54
CA ILE A 94 0.41 -8.08 -2.95
C ILE A 94 1.43 -8.21 -1.81
N VAL A 95 1.49 -7.23 -0.90
CA VAL A 95 2.38 -7.29 0.28
C VAL A 95 2.01 -8.44 1.20
N PHE A 96 0.71 -8.72 1.40
CA PHE A 96 0.28 -9.89 2.18
C PHE A 96 0.56 -11.21 1.45
N ALA A 97 0.45 -11.25 0.13
CA ALA A 97 0.85 -12.42 -0.65
C ALA A 97 2.36 -12.72 -0.48
N MET A 98 3.21 -11.70 -0.61
CA MET A 98 4.66 -11.83 -0.41
C MET A 98 5.03 -12.22 1.03
N LEU A 99 4.27 -11.72 2.01
CA LEU A 99 4.43 -12.12 3.40
C LEU A 99 4.14 -13.62 3.58
N SER A 100 3.04 -14.10 3.02
CA SER A 100 2.68 -15.53 3.08
C SER A 100 3.77 -16.39 2.41
N ASP A 101 4.28 -15.97 1.25
CA ASP A 101 5.38 -16.66 0.56
C ASP A 101 6.64 -16.74 1.44
N THR A 102 6.94 -15.67 2.19
CA THR A 102 8.10 -15.61 3.11
C THR A 102 7.92 -16.53 4.31
N VAL A 103 6.73 -16.57 4.89
CA VAL A 103 6.39 -17.47 6.01
C VAL A 103 6.48 -18.94 5.58
N ASP A 104 5.97 -19.25 4.38
CA ASP A 104 6.07 -20.58 3.78
C ASP A 104 7.53 -20.99 3.56
N TYR A 105 8.36 -20.08 3.05
CA TYR A 105 9.79 -20.32 2.84
C TYR A 105 10.52 -20.61 4.17
N SER A 106 10.26 -19.83 5.22
CA SER A 106 10.85 -20.04 6.55
C SER A 106 10.53 -21.42 7.12
N THR A 107 9.28 -21.88 6.95
CA THR A 107 8.83 -23.14 7.51
C THR A 107 9.35 -24.34 6.71
N LYS A 108 9.27 -24.26 5.38
CA LYS A 108 9.55 -25.40 4.48
C LYS A 108 11.03 -25.57 4.15
N VAL A 109 11.78 -24.47 4.03
CA VAL A 109 13.18 -24.49 3.59
C VAL A 109 14.12 -24.36 4.78
N LEU A 110 13.86 -23.38 5.66
CA LEU A 110 14.74 -23.12 6.81
C LEU A 110 14.41 -24.00 8.02
N GLY A 111 13.24 -24.66 8.04
CA GLY A 111 12.77 -25.47 9.18
C GLY A 111 12.53 -24.66 10.46
N LEU A 112 12.47 -23.32 10.36
CA LEU A 112 12.29 -22.43 11.48
C LEU A 112 10.79 -22.25 11.77
N ASN A 113 10.38 -22.58 13.00
CA ASN A 113 9.01 -22.44 13.49
C ASN A 113 8.71 -21.03 14.04
N GLU A 114 9.28 -19.98 13.43
CA GLU A 114 9.08 -18.58 13.83
C GLU A 114 7.98 -17.88 13.01
N THR A 115 7.02 -18.65 12.47
CA THR A 115 5.92 -18.16 11.63
C THR A 115 5.07 -17.10 12.33
N GLY A 116 4.90 -17.21 13.65
CA GLY A 116 4.19 -16.23 14.46
C GLY A 116 4.90 -14.87 14.52
N PHE A 117 6.23 -14.86 14.58
CA PHE A 117 7.00 -13.61 14.59
C PHE A 117 6.98 -12.96 13.20
N LEU A 118 7.26 -13.73 12.15
CA LEU A 118 7.27 -13.25 10.76
C LEU A 118 5.93 -12.66 10.33
N SER A 119 4.81 -13.25 10.75
CA SER A 119 3.47 -12.73 10.44
C SER A 119 3.09 -11.48 11.25
N ALA A 120 3.67 -11.29 12.44
CA ALA A 120 3.38 -10.15 13.31
C ALA A 120 4.12 -8.86 12.91
N VAL A 121 5.38 -8.96 12.45
CA VAL A 121 6.23 -7.80 12.13
C VAL A 121 5.58 -6.78 11.18
N PRO A 122 4.94 -7.19 10.06
CA PRO A 122 4.29 -6.25 9.14
C PRO A 122 3.13 -5.48 9.79
N MET A 123 2.38 -6.12 10.70
CA MET A 123 1.26 -5.48 11.39
C MET A 123 1.76 -4.44 12.41
N ILE A 124 2.89 -4.71 13.08
CA ILE A 124 3.55 -3.74 13.95
C ILE A 124 4.01 -2.54 13.12
N GLY A 125 4.68 -2.80 11.98
CA GLY A 125 5.11 -1.76 11.05
C GLY A 125 3.94 -0.91 10.55
N ALA A 126 2.81 -1.53 10.20
CA ALA A 126 1.60 -0.83 9.77
C ALA A 126 1.04 0.07 10.88
N LYS A 127 0.95 -0.42 12.12
CA LYS A 127 0.47 0.39 13.26
C LYS A 127 1.39 1.56 13.58
N LEU A 128 2.70 1.33 13.58
CA LEU A 128 3.69 2.40 13.77
C LEU A 128 3.60 3.44 12.64
N GLY A 129 3.49 3.00 11.39
CA GLY A 129 3.30 3.88 10.24
C GLY A 129 2.01 4.71 10.32
N MET A 130 0.91 4.12 10.81
CA MET A 130 -0.34 4.84 11.05
C MET A 130 -0.18 5.89 12.16
N GLY A 131 0.51 5.55 13.26
CA GLY A 131 0.79 6.48 14.36
C GLY A 131 1.68 7.64 13.95
N ILE A 132 2.83 7.35 13.32
CA ILE A 132 3.78 8.36 12.82
C ILE A 132 3.11 9.23 11.76
N GLY A 133 2.37 8.62 10.82
CA GLY A 133 1.66 9.35 9.78
C GLY A 133 0.57 10.28 10.35
N GLY A 134 -0.15 9.85 11.39
CA GLY A 134 -1.14 10.67 12.09
C GLY A 134 -0.50 11.83 12.86
N PHE A 135 0.61 11.56 13.56
CA PHE A 135 1.39 12.59 14.27
C PHE A 135 1.91 13.66 13.30
N LEU A 136 2.53 13.23 12.20
CA LEU A 136 3.01 14.15 11.17
C LEU A 136 1.86 14.96 10.60
N ALA A 137 0.71 14.35 10.28
CA ALA A 137 -0.48 15.06 9.80
C ALA A 137 -0.87 16.23 10.72
N GLY A 138 -0.95 15.97 12.03
CA GLY A 138 -1.26 16.99 13.03
C GLY A 138 -0.20 18.09 13.08
N GLN A 139 1.08 17.71 12.96
CA GLN A 139 2.16 18.67 13.04
C GLN A 139 2.26 19.58 11.81
N PHE A 140 1.95 19.08 10.61
CA PHE A 140 1.81 19.92 9.42
C PHE A 140 0.70 20.97 9.58
N LEU A 141 -0.43 20.62 10.21
CA LEU A 141 -1.51 21.57 10.51
C LEU A 141 -1.07 22.62 11.55
N ALA A 142 -0.32 22.20 12.57
CA ALA A 142 0.20 23.12 13.60
C ALA A 142 1.23 24.11 13.02
N TRP A 143 2.20 23.65 12.23
CA TRP A 143 3.17 24.51 11.55
C TRP A 143 2.55 25.44 10.51
N GLY A 144 1.45 24.99 9.89
CA GLY A 144 0.61 25.79 9.02
C GLY A 144 -0.28 26.79 9.77
N GLN A 145 -0.27 26.82 11.11
CA GLN A 145 -1.16 27.64 11.95
C GLN A 145 -2.64 27.51 11.54
N PHE A 146 -3.08 26.27 11.26
CA PHE A 146 -4.44 26.01 10.83
C PHE A 146 -5.46 26.51 11.86
N ASN A 147 -6.38 27.38 11.44
CA ASN A 147 -7.45 27.89 12.29
C ASN A 147 -8.81 27.38 11.82
N ALA A 148 -9.36 26.37 12.50
CA ALA A 148 -10.65 25.77 12.13
C ALA A 148 -11.84 26.76 12.08
N LYS A 149 -11.74 27.90 12.80
CA LYS A 149 -12.77 28.93 12.87
C LYS A 149 -12.62 30.03 11.80
N ALA A 150 -11.50 30.07 11.08
CA ALA A 150 -11.29 31.07 10.04
C ALA A 150 -12.07 30.70 8.76
N ALA A 151 -12.79 31.69 8.19
CA ALA A 151 -13.51 31.54 6.93
C ALA A 151 -12.57 31.35 5.72
N VAL A 152 -11.39 31.96 5.77
CA VAL A 152 -10.32 31.82 4.77
C VAL A 152 -9.02 31.50 5.52
N GLN A 153 -8.34 30.41 5.13
CA GLN A 153 -7.06 30.03 5.71
C GLN A 153 -5.92 30.88 5.14
N SER A 154 -4.85 31.05 5.91
CA SER A 154 -3.66 31.76 5.42
C SER A 154 -3.00 31.00 4.26
N GLY A 155 -2.30 31.71 3.37
CA GLY A 155 -1.54 31.09 2.28
C GLY A 155 -0.51 30.08 2.80
N ARG A 156 0.08 30.34 3.96
CA ARG A 156 0.99 29.41 4.67
C ARG A 156 0.28 28.10 5.03
N THR A 157 -0.93 28.16 5.57
CA THR A 157 -1.72 26.97 5.91
C THR A 157 -2.01 26.12 4.67
N ILE A 158 -2.36 26.76 3.55
CA ILE A 158 -2.63 26.09 2.27
C ILE A 158 -1.38 25.36 1.77
N THR A 159 -0.21 25.99 1.82
CA THR A 159 1.05 25.35 1.43
C THR A 159 1.34 24.09 2.27
N PHE A 160 1.15 24.16 3.59
CA PHE A 160 1.38 23.00 4.47
C PHE A 160 0.37 21.87 4.24
N ILE A 161 -0.90 22.18 3.91
CA ILE A 161 -1.90 21.19 3.51
C ILE A 161 -1.48 20.50 2.20
N ASN A 162 -1.00 21.26 1.21
CA ASN A 162 -0.51 20.70 -0.05
C ASN A 162 0.72 19.80 0.15
N LEU A 163 1.67 20.22 1.00
CA LEU A 163 2.83 19.40 1.36
C LEU A 163 2.43 18.08 2.02
N ALA A 164 1.49 18.13 2.97
CA ALA A 164 1.01 16.94 3.67
C ALA A 164 0.20 15.99 2.76
N PHE A 165 -0.61 16.54 1.85
CA PHE A 165 -1.49 15.74 1.01
C PHE A 165 -0.84 15.22 -0.27
N ILE A 166 0.00 16.02 -0.93
CA ILE A 166 0.60 15.71 -2.23
C ILE A 166 1.99 15.12 -2.04
N TRP A 167 2.88 15.88 -1.40
CA TRP A 167 4.31 15.60 -1.40
C TRP A 167 4.70 14.49 -0.43
N MET A 168 4.10 14.45 0.77
CA MET A 168 4.44 13.42 1.76
C MET A 168 4.17 12.00 1.23
N PRO A 169 3.01 11.69 0.61
CA PRO A 169 2.82 10.35 0.03
C PRO A 169 3.81 10.01 -1.08
N ILE A 170 4.25 10.98 -1.90
CA ILE A 170 5.26 10.75 -2.94
C ILE A 170 6.58 10.33 -2.33
N ILE A 171 7.04 11.04 -1.29
CA ILE A 171 8.30 10.73 -0.60
C ILE A 171 8.25 9.33 0.02
N LEU A 172 7.12 8.98 0.65
CA LEU A 172 6.94 7.65 1.24
C LEU A 172 6.92 6.54 0.18
N LEU A 173 6.21 6.74 -0.94
CA LEU A 173 6.19 5.79 -2.05
C LEU A 173 7.58 5.63 -2.69
N ALA A 174 8.31 6.73 -2.88
CA ALA A 174 9.67 6.70 -3.40
C ALA A 174 10.62 5.95 -2.46
N ALA A 175 10.51 6.17 -1.14
CA ALA A 175 11.26 5.42 -0.14
C ALA A 175 10.93 3.92 -0.22
N MET A 176 9.67 3.53 -0.39
CA MET A 176 9.28 2.13 -0.58
C MET A 176 9.89 1.51 -1.84
N ILE A 177 9.87 2.23 -2.97
CA ILE A 177 10.50 1.79 -4.22
C ILE A 177 12.01 1.58 -4.03
N PHE A 178 12.67 2.48 -3.31
CA PHE A 178 14.09 2.38 -3.00
C PHE A 178 14.40 1.18 -2.10
N MET A 179 13.65 0.99 -1.00
CA MET A 179 13.82 -0.17 -0.12
C MET A 179 13.63 -1.50 -0.86
N MET A 180 12.75 -1.53 -1.86
CA MET A 180 12.49 -2.71 -2.67
C MET A 180 13.67 -3.12 -3.58
N GLN A 181 14.64 -2.23 -3.81
CA GLN A 181 15.88 -2.60 -4.49
C GLN A 181 16.73 -3.57 -3.66
N PHE A 182 16.62 -3.49 -2.33
CA PHE A 182 17.28 -4.39 -1.38
C PHE A 182 16.49 -5.69 -1.14
N TYR A 183 15.25 -5.77 -1.62
CA TYR A 183 14.45 -6.98 -1.53
C TYR A 183 14.95 -8.05 -2.51
N ARG A 184 15.79 -8.95 -1.99
CA ARG A 184 16.32 -10.14 -2.67
C ARG A 184 15.64 -11.40 -2.13
N LEU A 185 14.31 -11.49 -2.28
CA LEU A 185 13.66 -12.79 -2.27
C LEU A 185 13.50 -13.19 -3.73
N ASP A 186 14.44 -13.97 -4.26
CA ASP A 186 14.38 -14.42 -5.63
C ASP A 186 13.34 -15.53 -5.72
N GLU A 187 12.21 -15.26 -6.37
CA GLU A 187 11.18 -16.27 -6.65
C GLU A 187 11.74 -17.51 -7.35
N LYS A 188 12.91 -17.41 -8.01
CA LYS A 188 13.61 -18.59 -8.54
C LYS A 188 14.02 -19.58 -7.45
N GLU A 189 14.48 -19.11 -6.28
CA GLU A 189 14.76 -19.99 -5.14
C GLU A 189 13.47 -20.52 -4.53
N LEU A 190 12.39 -19.73 -4.49
CA LEU A 190 11.10 -20.20 -3.97
C LEU A 190 10.46 -21.27 -4.88
N GLN A 191 10.54 -21.10 -6.20
CA GLN A 191 10.02 -22.05 -7.20
C GLN A 191 10.86 -23.32 -7.29
N ALA A 192 12.20 -23.20 -7.28
CA ALA A 192 13.11 -24.35 -7.24
C ALA A 192 12.89 -25.19 -5.96
N ASN A 193 12.74 -24.53 -4.81
CA ASN A 193 12.49 -25.22 -3.55
C ASN A 193 11.06 -25.76 -3.41
N LYS A 194 10.04 -25.14 -4.01
CA LYS A 194 8.68 -25.72 -4.09
C LYS A 194 8.66 -27.00 -4.93
N ALA A 195 9.42 -27.05 -6.02
CA ALA A 195 9.57 -28.25 -6.86
C ALA A 195 10.37 -29.36 -6.14
N GLU A 196 11.45 -29.00 -5.43
CA GLU A 196 12.23 -29.96 -4.64
C GLU A 196 11.48 -30.49 -3.41
N ALA A 197 10.69 -29.65 -2.73
CA ALA A 197 9.85 -30.07 -1.63
C ALA A 197 8.68 -30.97 -2.08
N ALA A 198 8.10 -30.71 -3.27
CA ALA A 198 7.09 -31.59 -3.86
C ALA A 198 7.68 -32.95 -4.30
N ALA A 199 8.94 -32.97 -4.75
CA ALA A 199 9.64 -34.20 -5.12
C ALA A 199 10.05 -35.08 -3.93
N LYS A 200 10.13 -34.52 -2.71
CA LYS A 200 10.42 -35.26 -1.46
C LYS A 200 9.18 -35.80 -0.74
N VAL A 201 7.99 -35.49 -1.24
CA VAL A 201 6.72 -36.10 -0.79
C VAL A 201 6.35 -37.18 -1.80
N GLU A 202 7.13 -38.26 -1.87
CA GLU A 202 6.62 -39.53 -2.39
C GLU A 202 5.50 -40.03 -1.46
N PRO A 203 4.44 -40.67 -2.00
CA PRO A 203 3.31 -41.12 -1.20
C PRO A 203 3.84 -42.10 -0.15
N LYS A 204 3.53 -41.85 1.13
CA LYS A 204 3.73 -42.86 2.17
C LYS A 204 2.98 -44.11 1.71
N GLU A 205 3.71 -45.18 1.42
CA GLU A 205 3.13 -46.52 1.25
C GLU A 205 2.20 -46.78 2.44
N ASP A 206 0.98 -47.18 2.11
CA ASP A 206 -0.03 -47.59 3.07
C ASP A 206 0.58 -48.76 3.86
N VAL A 207 0.98 -48.50 5.11
CA VAL A 207 1.44 -49.56 6.00
C VAL A 207 0.23 -50.44 6.31
N GLU A 208 0.15 -51.54 5.58
CA GLU A 208 -0.81 -52.62 5.80
C GLU A 208 -0.67 -53.09 7.25
N TYR A 209 -1.73 -52.86 8.03
CA TYR A 209 -1.77 -53.24 9.44
C TYR A 209 -1.98 -54.76 9.50
N ASP A 210 -0.90 -55.52 9.69
CA ASP A 210 -0.97 -56.96 9.94
C ASP A 210 -1.61 -57.19 11.32
N ALA A 211 -2.90 -57.50 11.30
CA ALA A 211 -3.67 -57.86 12.47
C ALA A 211 -3.47 -59.35 12.78
N ASN A 212 -2.29 -59.74 13.27
CA ASN A 212 -2.06 -61.00 13.99
C ASN A 212 -0.68 -61.04 14.68
N ASN A 213 -0.56 -60.48 15.89
CA ASN A 213 0.21 -61.08 17.00
C ASN A 213 -0.15 -60.41 18.34
#